data_AF-A0A561THR4-F1
#
_entry.id   AF-A0A561THR4-F1
#
_cell.length_a   1.000
_cell.length_b   1.000
_cell.length_c   1.000
_cell.angle_alpha   90.00
_cell.angle_beta   90.00
_cell.angle_gamma   90.00
#
_symmetry.space_group_name_H-M   'P 1'
#
loop_
_entity.id
_entity.type
_entity.pdbx_description
1 polymer ?
#
loop_
_entity_poly.entity_id
_entity_poly.type
_entity_poly.pdbx_seq_one_letter_code
_entity_poly.pdbx_strand_id
1 'polypeptide(L)' 'MRRVALLRGGTVQDHVALAEIELCGELIIAASAAEDRLSLESIDEVLRVAEARAESARE' A
#
# COMPACT_ATOMS: atom_id res chain seq x y z
N MET A 1 -4.50 10.16 -21.76
CA MET A 1 -4.50 10.49 -20.32
C MET A 1 -5.73 9.87 -19.68
N ARG A 2 -5.55 8.81 -18.88
CA ARG A 2 -6.65 8.07 -18.25
C ARG A 2 -7.11 8.88 -17.03
N ARG A 3 -8.32 9.45 -17.09
CA ARG A 3 -8.92 10.12 -15.93
C ARG A 3 -9.21 9.07 -14.87
N VAL A 4 -8.52 9.16 -13.74
CA VAL A 4 -8.92 8.45 -12.52
C VAL A 4 -10.15 9.20 -11.99
N ALA A 5 -11.30 8.56 -12.07
CA ALA A 5 -12.52 9.11 -11.49
C ALA A 5 -12.40 9.01 -9.96
N LEU A 6 -12.37 10.15 -9.27
CA LEU A 6 -12.53 10.20 -7.82
C LEU A 6 -13.98 9.81 -7.51
N LEU A 7 -14.21 8.54 -7.17
CA LEU A 7 -15.50 8.10 -6.64
C LEU A 7 -15.71 8.77 -5.28
N ARG A 8 -16.51 9.83 -5.26
CA ARG A 8 -16.97 10.50 -4.05
C ARG A 8 -18.09 9.66 -3.43
N GLY A 9 -17.75 8.62 -2.68
CA GLY A 9 -18.72 7.77 -2.01
C GLY A 9 -18.12 6.91 -0.90
N GLY A 10 -18.23 7.38 0.35
CA GLY A 10 -18.13 6.56 1.56
C GLY A 10 -16.84 6.78 2.35
N THR A 11 -16.95 7.50 3.47
CA THR A 11 -15.83 7.79 4.39
C THR A 11 -15.05 6.56 4.82
N VAL A 12 -15.71 5.39 4.96
CA VAL A 12 -15.04 4.12 5.30
C VAL A 12 -14.30 3.50 4.11
N GLN A 13 -14.86 3.60 2.89
CA GLN A 13 -14.18 3.10 1.68
C GLN A 13 -13.00 3.98 1.28
N ASP A 14 -13.08 5.28 1.56
CA ASP A 14 -11.96 6.21 1.36
C ASP A 14 -10.75 5.83 2.23
N HIS A 15 -10.97 5.39 3.49
CA HIS A 15 -9.87 4.96 4.37
C HIS A 15 -9.22 3.65 3.90
N VAL A 16 -10.00 2.68 3.44
CA VAL A 16 -9.46 1.42 2.90
C VAL A 16 -8.70 1.68 1.60
N ALA A 17 -9.29 2.43 0.68
CA ALA A 17 -8.63 2.77 -0.59
C ALA A 17 -7.35 3.59 -0.35
N LEU A 18 -7.36 4.51 0.62
CA LEU A 18 -6.18 5.28 0.97
C LEU A 18 -5.08 4.39 1.56
N ALA A 19 -5.42 3.43 2.42
CA ALA A 19 -4.47 2.46 2.96
C ALA A 19 -3.87 1.57 1.86
N GLU A 20 -4.67 1.14 0.88
CA GLU A 20 -4.18 0.38 -0.28
C GLU A 20 -3.25 1.20 -1.17
N ILE A 21 -3.53 2.50 -1.37
CA ILE A 21 -2.67 3.41 -2.12
C ILE A 21 -1.33 3.61 -1.39
N GLU A 22 -1.36 3.80 -0.08
CA GLU A 22 -0.16 3.96 0.74
C GLU A 22 0.71 2.69 0.71
N LEU A 23 0.09 1.51 0.83
CA LEU A 23 0.74 0.21 0.71
C LEU A 23 1.37 0.00 -0.68
N CYS A 24 0.66 0.36 -1.75
CA CYS A 24 1.21 0.34 -3.10
C CYS A 24 2.43 1.27 -3.22
N GLY A 25 2.40 2.44 -2.57
CA GLY A 25 3.53 3.36 -2.50
C GLY A 25 4.76 2.72 -1.84
N GLU A 26 4.58 2.04 -0.70
CA GLU A 26 5.68 1.35 -0.02
C GLU A 26 6.28 0.22 -0.88
N LEU A 27 5.45 -0.55 -1.58
CA LEU A 27 5.91 -1.57 -2.52
C LEU A 27 6.68 -0.99 -3.72
N ILE A 28 6.26 0.17 -4.25
CA ILE A 28 6.98 0.87 -5.32
C ILE A 28 8.36 1.32 -4.84
N ILE A 29 8.45 1.84 -3.62
CA ILE A 29 9.73 2.27 -3.02
C ILE A 29 10.65 1.07 -2.83
N ALA A 30 10.13 -0.03 -2.24
CA ALA A 30 10.89 -1.27 -2.06
C ALA A 30 11.39 -1.82 -3.41
N ALA A 31 10.54 -1.83 -4.43
CA ALA A 31 10.90 -2.28 -5.78
C ALA A 31 11.94 -1.36 -6.42
N SER A 32 11.89 -0.05 -6.15
CA SER A 32 12.84 0.92 -6.71
C SER A 32 14.19 0.88 -6.01
N ALA A 33 14.23 0.42 -4.75
CA ALA A 33 15.46 0.20 -4.00
C ALA A 33 16.10 -1.16 -4.29
N ALA A 34 15.33 -2.12 -4.79
CA ALA A 34 15.83 -3.42 -5.21
C ALA A 34 16.61 -3.32 -6.54
N GLU A 35 17.69 -4.08 -6.65
CA GLU A 35 18.48 -4.15 -7.89
C GLU A 35 17.73 -4.91 -9.00
N ASP A 36 16.90 -5.87 -8.61
CA ASP A 36 16.10 -6.73 -9.48
C ASP A 36 14.62 -6.72 -9.07
N ARG A 37 13.78 -7.46 -9.81
CA ARG A 37 12.36 -7.63 -9.45
C ARG A 37 12.25 -8.21 -8.03
N LEU A 38 11.36 -7.63 -7.24
CA LEU A 38 11.03 -8.16 -5.92
C LEU A 38 10.59 -9.62 -6.01
N SER A 39 11.17 -10.44 -5.13
CA SER A 39 10.72 -11.80 -4.88
C SER A 39 9.42 -11.77 -4.08
N LEU A 40 8.66 -12.88 -4.15
CA LEU A 40 7.42 -13.02 -3.39
C LEU A 40 7.65 -12.91 -1.87
N GLU A 41 8.75 -13.47 -1.37
CA GLU A 41 9.14 -13.36 0.04
C GLU A 41 9.36 -11.90 0.48
N SER A 42 10.00 -11.07 -0.36
CA SER A 42 10.22 -9.65 -0.03
C SER A 42 8.93 -8.83 -0.12
N ILE A 43 8.01 -9.20 -1.03
CA ILE A 43 6.67 -8.60 -1.08
C ILE A 43 5.92 -8.95 0.20
N ASP A 44 5.90 -10.22 0.61
CA ASP A 44 5.23 -10.67 1.84
C ASP A 44 5.80 -9.98 3.09
N GLU A 45 7.11 -9.76 3.14
CA GLU A 45 7.75 -9.01 4.23
C GLU A 45 7.24 -7.57 4.32
N VAL A 46 7.17 -6.84 3.20
CA VAL A 46 6.65 -5.46 3.15
C VAL A 46 5.17 -5.43 3.56
N LEU A 47 4.36 -6.37 3.05
CA LEU A 47 2.94 -6.48 3.42
C LEU A 47 2.77 -6.69 4.93
N ARG A 48 3.59 -7.55 5.53
CA ARG A 48 3.57 -7.83 6.97
C ARG A 48 4.02 -6.63 7.81
N VAL A 49 5.03 -5.87 7.38
CA VAL A 49 5.47 -4.65 8.06
C VAL A 49 4.38 -3.58 8.02
N ALA A 50 3.71 -3.43 6.88
CA ALA A 50 2.60 -2.48 6.74
C ALA A 50 1.41 -2.87 7.62
N GLU A 51 1.07 -4.17 7.70
CA GLU A 51 0.03 -4.68 8.60
C GLU A 51 0.36 -4.40 10.08
N ALA A 52 1.59 -4.68 10.51
CA ALA A 52 2.04 -4.42 11.87
C ALA A 52 1.96 -2.92 12.24
N ARG A 53 2.34 -2.02 11.31
CA ARG A 53 2.20 -0.57 11.50
C ARG A 53 0.75 -0.12 11.57
N ALA A 54 -0.10 -0.66 10.71
CA ALA A 54 -1.52 -0.34 10.71
C ALA A 54 -2.19 -0.78 12.03
N GLU A 55 -1.73 -1.89 12.63
CA GLU A 55 -2.20 -2.33 13.94
C GLU A 55 -1.73 -1.39 15.06
N SER A 56 -0.44 -1.03 15.10
CA SER A 56 0.08 -0.06 16.08
C SER A 56 -0.55 1.33 15.98
N ALA A 57 -1.08 1.71 14.81
CA ALA A 57 -1.77 2.99 14.63
C ALA A 57 -3.22 2.99 15.14
N ARG A 58 -3.77 1.81 15.47
CA ARG A 58 -5.12 1.64 16.02
C ARG A 58 -5.15 1.51 17.55
N GLU A 59 -3.99 1.26 18.18
CA GLU A 59 -3.78 1.25 19.64
C GLU A 59 -3.66 2.66 20.22
#